data_AF-A0AAU3HND3-F1
#
_entry.id   AF-A0AAU3HND3-F1
#
_cell.length_a   1.000
_cell.length_b   1.000
_cell.length_c   1.000
_cell.angle_alpha   90.00
_cell.angle_beta   90.00
_cell.angle_gamma   90.00
#
_symmetry.space_group_name_H-M   'P 1'
#
loop_
_entity.id
_entity.type
_entity.pdbx_description
1 polymer ?
#
loop_
_entity_poly.entity_id
_entity_poly.type
_entity_poly.pdbx_seq_one_letter_code
_entity_poly.pdbx_strand_id
1 'polypeptide(L)'
;MTQPTPVRCPAIEHPDIPISEPAALEPLLARLRSALPVEADEAFPLGTVRADGRVDLCKQGLGAGGAARLMPVAAASPHAAHILLGTNAIGDEGARTVADALADGHGLHTLYLGCNRIGPDGVTALTDALTTDTTVHALWLKRNPVGDHGARALAAMLRNNTTLRTLDLVNTGLTTDGLRALCETLTNRPSPVERLFLGGNGLTADAAPLLAALIREAGVRELYLPANHLGDEGAAILAAAADPARPVRLGLGGNGIGPTGARALADSLGGIEALDLGRPLSERSLGAPANTTGDEGAHALAAALPGSPLRRLELCHTGLTGRGAKTLLAAVPDNTPLEYVGLGPGLPRKVKRSFTRRLRPVGRAHPDLRAIGSVYR
;
A
#
# COMPACT_ATOMS: atom_id res chain seq x y z
N MET A 1 1.59 7.99 -26.26
CA MET A 1 2.10 7.62 -24.94
C MET A 1 1.62 8.68 -23.96
N THR A 2 0.79 8.31 -22.99
CA THR A 2 0.42 9.18 -21.88
C THR A 2 1.68 9.45 -21.06
N GLN A 3 1.93 10.72 -20.71
CA GLN A 3 3.07 11.02 -19.84
C GLN A 3 2.87 10.35 -18.47
N PRO A 4 3.93 9.83 -17.83
CA PRO A 4 3.83 9.25 -16.50
C PRO A 4 3.22 10.24 -15.50
N THR A 5 2.39 9.73 -14.59
CA THR A 5 1.86 10.56 -13.50
C THR A 5 3.02 11.14 -12.69
N PRO A 6 3.08 12.46 -12.45
CA PRO A 6 4.14 13.07 -11.67
C PRO A 6 4.25 12.43 -10.27
N VAL A 7 5.47 12.11 -9.87
CA VAL A 7 5.75 11.62 -8.52
C VAL A 7 5.67 12.81 -7.56
N ARG A 8 4.67 12.79 -6.68
CA ARG A 8 4.46 13.80 -5.65
C ARG A 8 5.18 13.34 -4.40
N CYS A 9 6.16 14.07 -3.89
CA CYS A 9 6.83 13.77 -2.63
C CYS A 9 7.34 15.09 -2.03
N PRO A 10 7.09 15.43 -0.74
CA PRO A 10 7.55 16.69 -0.19
C PRO A 10 9.07 16.78 -0.22
N ALA A 11 9.79 15.66 -0.12
CA ALA A 11 11.22 15.68 -0.35
C ALA A 11 11.51 16.17 -1.79
N ILE A 12 10.87 15.65 -2.84
CA ILE A 12 11.12 16.12 -4.22
C ILE A 12 10.71 17.59 -4.40
N GLU A 13 9.54 17.98 -3.87
CA GLU A 13 8.96 19.31 -4.06
C GLU A 13 9.67 20.40 -3.25
N HIS A 14 10.30 20.04 -2.14
CA HIS A 14 11.04 20.93 -1.26
C HIS A 14 12.46 20.37 -1.04
N PRO A 15 13.36 20.54 -2.03
CA PRO A 15 14.72 20.02 -1.98
C PRO A 15 15.52 20.52 -0.76
N ASP A 16 15.26 21.78 -0.38
CA ASP A 16 16.07 22.58 0.54
C ASP A 16 15.69 22.45 2.02
N ILE A 17 14.82 21.51 2.38
CA ILE A 17 14.52 21.23 3.80
C ILE A 17 15.83 20.82 4.49
N PRO A 18 16.25 21.52 5.56
CA PRO A 18 17.49 21.21 6.25
C PRO A 18 17.52 19.77 6.74
N ILE A 19 18.67 19.12 6.55
CA ILE A 19 18.94 17.83 7.17
C ILE A 19 19.22 18.03 8.66
N SER A 20 18.82 17.05 9.47
CA SER A 20 19.09 17.07 10.90
C SER A 20 20.58 16.88 11.18
N GLU A 21 21.05 17.51 12.25
CA GLU A 21 22.44 17.37 12.71
C GLU A 21 22.78 15.90 12.99
N PRO A 22 23.77 15.31 12.31
CA PRO A 22 24.06 13.88 12.45
C PRO A 22 24.33 13.45 13.90
N ALA A 23 24.91 14.32 14.72
CA ALA A 23 25.21 14.04 16.13
C ALA A 23 23.96 13.70 16.95
N ALA A 24 22.78 14.20 16.58
CA ALA A 24 21.53 13.93 17.27
C ALA A 24 21.06 12.46 17.15
N LEU A 25 21.65 11.66 16.25
CA LEU A 25 21.39 10.21 16.16
C LEU A 25 22.05 9.41 17.28
N GLU A 26 23.13 9.91 17.90
CA GLU A 26 23.97 9.08 18.75
C GLU A 26 23.23 8.40 19.92
N PRO A 27 22.29 9.05 20.62
CA PRO A 27 21.49 8.38 21.65
C PRO A 27 20.72 7.16 21.12
N LEU A 28 20.13 7.27 19.93
CA LEU A 28 19.43 6.17 19.28
C LEU A 28 20.41 5.06 18.87
N LEU A 29 21.56 5.42 18.29
CA LEU A 29 22.57 4.43 17.89
C LEU A 29 23.11 3.66 19.10
N ALA A 30 23.39 4.35 20.21
CA ALA A 30 23.78 3.72 21.46
C ALA A 30 22.69 2.76 21.96
N ARG A 31 21.41 3.16 21.86
CA ARG A 31 20.31 2.28 22.24
C ARG A 31 20.24 1.01 21.40
N LEU A 32 20.41 1.12 20.09
CA LEU A 32 20.35 -0.02 19.17
C LEU A 32 21.52 -0.99 19.36
N ARG A 33 22.67 -0.51 19.83
CA ARG A 33 23.83 -1.37 20.20
C ARG A 33 23.66 -2.08 21.55
N SER A 34 22.78 -1.59 22.41
CA SER A 34 22.54 -2.20 23.73
C SER A 34 21.91 -3.58 23.58
N ALA A 35 22.29 -4.53 24.43
CA ALA A 35 21.64 -5.84 24.52
C ALA A 35 20.34 -5.82 25.35
N LEU A 36 20.06 -4.72 26.07
CA LEU A 36 18.89 -4.62 26.94
C LEU A 36 17.59 -4.64 26.12
N PRO A 37 16.57 -5.41 26.54
CA PRO A 37 15.31 -5.52 25.81
C PRO A 37 14.58 -4.18 25.73
N VAL A 38 13.81 -3.97 24.66
CA VAL A 38 12.90 -2.82 24.50
C VAL A 38 11.51 -3.25 24.99
N GLU A 39 11.16 -2.89 26.22
CA GLU A 39 9.86 -3.29 26.81
C GLU A 39 8.72 -2.30 26.49
N ALA A 40 9.07 -1.06 26.13
CA ALA A 40 8.12 0.01 25.81
C ALA A 40 8.68 0.90 24.68
N ASP A 41 7.83 1.76 24.11
CA ASP A 41 8.28 2.72 23.10
C ASP A 41 9.25 3.75 23.73
N GLU A 42 10.45 3.86 23.17
CA GLU A 42 11.53 4.76 23.60
C GLU A 42 11.76 5.85 22.55
N ALA A 43 11.56 7.11 22.93
CA ALA A 43 11.75 8.26 22.04
C ALA A 43 13.14 8.90 22.23
N PHE A 44 13.76 9.29 21.11
CA PHE A 44 15.08 9.92 21.05
C PHE A 44 14.99 11.27 20.34
N PRO A 45 16.04 12.12 20.41
CA PRO A 45 16.06 13.38 19.66
C PRO A 45 15.80 13.20 18.17
N LEU A 46 16.29 12.11 17.59
CA LEU A 46 15.93 11.64 16.25
C LEU A 46 15.41 10.21 16.34
N GLY A 47 14.09 10.06 16.20
CA GLY A 47 13.44 8.77 16.03
C GLY A 47 12.93 8.10 17.31
N THR A 48 12.36 6.92 17.11
CA THR A 48 11.73 6.12 18.16
C THR A 48 12.02 4.65 17.95
N VAL A 49 12.41 3.93 19.00
CA VAL A 49 12.46 2.46 19.01
C VAL A 49 11.21 1.95 19.71
N ARG A 50 10.54 0.97 19.12
CA ARG A 50 9.28 0.44 19.65
C ARG A 50 9.46 -0.99 20.14
N ALA A 51 8.63 -1.37 21.11
CA ALA A 51 8.65 -2.72 21.69
C ALA A 51 8.34 -3.83 20.66
N ASP A 52 7.74 -3.49 19.52
CA ASP A 52 7.48 -4.42 18.41
C ASP A 52 8.58 -4.40 17.33
N GLY A 53 9.76 -3.87 17.65
CA GLY A 53 10.95 -3.90 16.80
C GLY A 53 10.98 -2.84 15.70
N ARG A 54 10.08 -1.85 15.74
CA ARG A 54 10.13 -0.71 14.82
C ARG A 54 11.16 0.31 15.25
N VAL A 55 12.02 0.70 14.31
CA VAL A 55 12.90 1.87 14.40
C VAL A 55 12.34 2.92 13.46
N ASP A 56 11.62 3.88 14.02
CA ASP A 56 10.89 4.91 13.28
C ASP A 56 11.63 6.24 13.28
N LEU A 57 12.13 6.63 12.10
CA LEU A 57 12.70 7.94 11.84
C LEU A 57 11.96 8.62 10.69
N CYS A 58 10.66 8.39 10.50
CA CYS A 58 9.94 9.12 9.46
C CYS A 58 9.98 10.63 9.72
N LYS A 59 10.21 11.41 8.65
CA LYS A 59 10.20 12.88 8.66
C LYS A 59 11.23 13.51 9.62
N GLN A 60 12.38 12.85 9.80
CA GLN A 60 13.45 13.32 10.68
C GLN A 60 14.57 14.06 9.93
N GLY A 61 14.41 14.31 8.61
CA GLY A 61 15.41 15.00 7.81
C GLY A 61 16.77 14.28 7.78
N LEU A 62 16.76 12.95 7.78
CA LEU A 62 17.97 12.14 7.98
C LEU A 62 19.05 12.36 6.90
N GLY A 63 18.64 12.50 5.64
CA GLY A 63 19.55 12.54 4.48
C GLY A 63 20.35 11.26 4.29
N ALA A 64 21.19 11.23 3.24
CA ALA A 64 22.07 10.09 2.95
C ALA A 64 23.08 9.84 4.09
N GLY A 65 23.71 10.90 4.62
CA GLY A 65 24.69 10.78 5.70
C GLY A 65 24.13 10.24 7.02
N GLY A 66 22.89 10.57 7.37
CA GLY A 66 22.23 9.98 8.53
C GLY A 66 21.88 8.51 8.31
N ALA A 67 21.46 8.13 7.09
CA ALA A 67 21.23 6.73 6.73
C ALA A 67 22.53 5.92 6.82
N ALA A 68 23.66 6.47 6.34
CA ALA A 68 25.00 5.89 6.44
C ALA A 68 25.41 5.55 7.88
N ARG A 69 25.02 6.38 8.85
CA ARG A 69 25.29 6.12 10.27
C ARG A 69 24.32 5.13 10.91
N LEU A 70 23.05 5.19 10.52
CA LEU A 70 21.99 4.39 11.13
C LEU A 70 22.02 2.94 10.66
N MET A 71 22.06 2.71 9.35
CA MET A 71 21.75 1.40 8.78
C MET A 71 22.67 0.26 9.23
N PRO A 72 24.01 0.44 9.30
CA PRO A 72 24.89 -0.61 9.80
C PRO A 72 24.59 -0.99 11.26
N VAL A 73 24.22 -0.03 12.09
CA VAL A 73 23.89 -0.26 13.51
C VAL A 73 22.51 -0.92 13.64
N ALA A 74 21.54 -0.44 12.88
CA ALA A 74 20.18 -0.95 12.94
C ALA A 74 20.09 -2.38 12.41
N ALA A 75 20.74 -2.71 11.28
CA ALA A 75 20.70 -4.05 10.71
C ALA A 75 21.36 -5.12 11.62
N ALA A 76 22.36 -4.73 12.41
CA ALA A 76 23.02 -5.59 13.39
C ALA A 76 22.32 -5.60 14.77
N SER A 77 21.30 -4.75 14.97
CA SER A 77 20.64 -4.63 16.26
C SER A 77 19.66 -5.79 16.51
N PRO A 78 19.65 -6.40 17.71
CA PRO A 78 18.63 -7.40 18.05
C PRO A 78 17.22 -6.79 18.21
N HIS A 79 17.11 -5.46 18.21
CA HIS A 79 15.85 -4.74 18.43
C HIS A 79 15.19 -4.28 17.14
N ALA A 80 15.88 -4.32 16.01
CA ALA A 80 15.35 -3.79 14.76
C ALA A 80 14.81 -4.91 13.88
N ALA A 81 13.49 -4.93 13.71
CA ALA A 81 12.78 -5.78 12.76
C ALA A 81 12.20 -4.96 11.60
N HIS A 82 11.90 -3.67 11.83
CA HIS A 82 11.21 -2.82 10.87
C HIS A 82 11.86 -1.44 10.83
N ILE A 83 12.39 -1.05 9.67
CA ILE A 83 13.08 0.24 9.48
C ILE A 83 12.16 1.21 8.75
N LEU A 84 11.80 2.31 9.40
CA LEU A 84 10.87 3.31 8.90
C LEU A 84 11.60 4.63 8.65
N LEU A 85 12.01 4.85 7.40
CA LEU A 85 12.77 6.03 6.97
C LEU A 85 11.96 6.91 6.02
N GLY A 86 10.63 6.92 6.10
CA GLY A 86 9.82 7.69 5.16
C GLY A 86 10.04 9.20 5.25
N THR A 87 10.11 9.91 4.11
CA THR A 87 10.27 11.37 4.06
C THR A 87 11.56 11.88 4.71
N ASN A 88 12.71 11.32 4.32
CA ASN A 88 14.02 11.69 4.85
C ASN A 88 15.03 12.16 3.79
N ALA A 89 14.63 12.22 2.52
CA ALA A 89 15.51 12.62 1.41
C ALA A 89 16.84 11.84 1.36
N ILE A 90 16.81 10.53 1.66
CA ILE A 90 18.03 9.71 1.68
C ILE A 90 18.64 9.50 0.28
N GLY A 91 17.83 9.68 -0.78
CA GLY A 91 18.26 9.55 -2.18
C GLY A 91 18.78 8.16 -2.54
N ASP A 92 19.36 8.05 -3.74
CA ASP A 92 19.96 6.80 -4.23
C ASP A 92 21.17 6.36 -3.41
N GLU A 93 21.92 7.32 -2.85
CA GLU A 93 23.06 7.03 -1.98
C GLU A 93 22.61 6.36 -0.68
N GLY A 94 21.59 6.91 0.00
CA GLY A 94 21.04 6.28 1.19
C GLY A 94 20.35 4.95 0.89
N ALA A 95 19.74 4.78 -0.30
CA ALA A 95 19.22 3.48 -0.73
C ALA A 95 20.33 2.43 -0.91
N ARG A 96 21.49 2.81 -1.48
CA ARG A 96 22.70 1.97 -1.52
C ARG A 96 23.16 1.60 -0.11
N THR A 97 23.22 2.54 0.82
CA THR A 97 23.55 2.23 2.21
C THR A 97 22.57 1.22 2.83
N VAL A 98 21.27 1.38 2.59
CA VAL A 98 20.28 0.41 3.06
C VAL A 98 20.60 -0.97 2.49
N ALA A 99 20.88 -1.08 1.19
CA ALA A 99 21.27 -2.32 0.53
C ALA A 99 22.54 -2.94 1.13
N ASP A 100 23.60 -2.15 1.31
CA ASP A 100 24.88 -2.60 1.87
C ASP A 100 24.74 -3.13 3.32
N ALA A 101 23.77 -2.62 4.06
CA ALA A 101 23.48 -3.08 5.43
C ALA A 101 22.69 -4.40 5.48
N LEU A 102 22.13 -4.88 4.37
CA LEU A 102 21.45 -6.17 4.28
C LEU A 102 22.44 -7.34 4.09
N ALA A 103 23.46 -7.40 4.95
CA ALA A 103 24.37 -8.53 5.00
C ALA A 103 23.70 -9.77 5.62
N ASP A 104 24.20 -10.96 5.27
CA ASP A 104 23.68 -12.23 5.78
C ASP A 104 23.54 -12.23 7.32
N GLY A 105 22.37 -12.64 7.81
CA GLY A 105 22.06 -12.71 9.23
C GLY A 105 21.47 -11.43 9.84
N HIS A 106 21.15 -10.40 9.04
CA HIS A 106 20.42 -9.23 9.53
C HIS A 106 19.00 -9.59 10.04
N GLY A 107 18.46 -8.80 10.99
CA GLY A 107 17.12 -9.02 11.57
C GLY A 107 15.95 -8.31 10.87
N LEU A 108 16.22 -7.60 9.77
CA LEU A 108 15.24 -6.72 9.14
C LEU A 108 14.21 -7.46 8.27
N HIS A 109 12.93 -7.28 8.60
CA HIS A 109 11.77 -7.84 7.91
C HIS A 109 11.05 -6.84 7.01
N THR A 110 11.10 -5.55 7.35
CA THR A 110 10.38 -4.48 6.65
C THR A 110 11.26 -3.27 6.40
N LEU A 111 11.28 -2.83 5.15
CA LEU A 111 11.94 -1.60 4.72
C LEU A 111 10.88 -0.60 4.26
N TYR A 112 10.64 0.44 5.07
CA TYR A 112 9.74 1.53 4.72
C TYR A 112 10.50 2.77 4.29
N LEU A 113 10.64 2.93 2.97
CA LEU A 113 11.51 3.91 2.32
C LEU A 113 10.70 4.94 1.50
N GLY A 114 9.43 5.13 1.81
CA GLY A 114 8.54 5.99 1.04
C GLY A 114 8.96 7.47 1.04
N CYS A 115 8.85 8.14 -0.11
CA CYS A 115 9.15 9.56 -0.29
C CYS A 115 10.57 9.96 0.12
N ASN A 116 11.56 9.39 -0.54
CA ASN A 116 12.98 9.59 -0.24
C ASN A 116 13.82 10.08 -1.41
N ARG A 117 13.19 10.40 -2.55
CA ARG A 117 13.88 10.72 -3.81
C ARG A 117 14.74 9.55 -4.33
N ILE A 118 14.33 8.32 -4.06
CA ILE A 118 15.01 7.12 -4.57
C ILE A 118 14.63 6.93 -6.03
N GLY A 119 15.58 7.16 -6.93
CA GLY A 119 15.47 6.92 -8.36
C GLY A 119 15.76 5.47 -8.75
N PRO A 120 15.85 5.19 -10.06
CA PRO A 120 16.12 3.86 -10.57
C PRO A 120 17.43 3.26 -10.05
N ASP A 121 18.49 4.06 -9.88
CA ASP A 121 19.80 3.56 -9.44
C ASP A 121 19.78 3.10 -7.97
N GLY A 122 19.07 3.82 -7.11
CA GLY A 122 18.87 3.41 -5.73
C GLY A 122 17.98 2.17 -5.63
N VAL A 123 16.96 2.05 -6.49
CA VAL A 123 16.14 0.84 -6.59
C VAL A 123 16.97 -0.35 -7.04
N THR A 124 17.83 -0.19 -8.05
CA THR A 124 18.74 -1.23 -8.53
C THR A 124 19.61 -1.75 -7.39
N ALA A 125 20.25 -0.87 -6.62
CA ALA A 125 21.04 -1.27 -5.47
C ALA A 125 20.25 -2.07 -4.42
N LEU A 126 19.03 -1.61 -4.09
CA LEU A 126 18.15 -2.36 -3.19
C LEU A 126 17.79 -3.74 -3.76
N THR A 127 17.48 -3.83 -5.06
CA THR A 127 17.10 -5.09 -5.69
C THR A 127 18.25 -6.07 -5.83
N ASP A 128 19.48 -5.59 -6.00
CA ASP A 128 20.67 -6.45 -6.04
C ASP A 128 20.86 -7.17 -4.70
N ALA A 129 20.79 -6.43 -3.59
CA ALA A 129 20.87 -7.03 -2.25
C ALA A 129 19.67 -7.96 -1.94
N LEU A 130 18.45 -7.55 -2.29
CA LEU A 130 17.23 -8.32 -2.02
C LEU A 130 17.09 -9.59 -2.86
N THR A 131 17.89 -9.74 -3.93
CA THR A 131 17.84 -10.92 -4.82
C THR A 131 18.18 -12.20 -4.08
N THR A 132 19.14 -12.16 -3.16
CA THR A 132 19.56 -13.31 -2.34
C THR A 132 19.08 -13.22 -0.89
N ASP A 133 18.54 -12.08 -0.47
CA ASP A 133 17.99 -11.93 0.87
C ASP A 133 16.79 -12.87 1.12
N THR A 134 16.77 -13.43 2.32
CA THR A 134 15.74 -14.37 2.78
C THR A 134 14.95 -13.86 3.99
N THR A 135 15.18 -12.62 4.41
CA THR A 135 14.59 -12.08 5.65
C THR A 135 13.52 -11.02 5.39
N VAL A 136 13.76 -10.10 4.45
CA VAL A 136 12.82 -9.03 4.11
C VAL A 136 11.60 -9.60 3.38
N HIS A 137 10.42 -9.42 3.98
CA HIS A 137 9.14 -9.80 3.37
C HIS A 137 8.26 -8.61 2.98
N ALA A 138 8.65 -7.38 3.33
CA ALA A 138 7.91 -6.17 2.97
C ALA A 138 8.80 -4.98 2.57
N LEU A 139 8.59 -4.49 1.34
CA LEU A 139 9.29 -3.35 0.77
C LEU A 139 8.31 -2.25 0.38
N TRP A 140 8.53 -1.03 0.89
CA TRP A 140 7.65 0.11 0.64
C TRP A 140 8.41 1.27 0.00
N LEU A 141 8.12 1.52 -1.28
CA LEU A 141 8.81 2.52 -2.11
C LEU A 141 7.90 3.67 -2.53
N LYS A 142 6.68 3.79 -2.01
CA LYS A 142 5.72 4.81 -2.42
C LYS A 142 6.33 6.21 -2.53
N ARG A 143 5.89 6.97 -3.53
CA ARG A 143 6.28 8.37 -3.75
C ARG A 143 7.79 8.54 -4.00
N ASN A 144 8.44 7.55 -4.60
CA ASN A 144 9.81 7.63 -5.10
C ASN A 144 9.80 7.53 -6.64
N PRO A 145 10.70 8.22 -7.36
CA PRO A 145 10.79 8.15 -8.82
C PRO A 145 11.39 6.82 -9.33
N VAL A 146 10.75 5.69 -9.01
CA VAL A 146 11.14 4.34 -9.43
C VAL A 146 11.06 4.22 -10.96
N GLY A 147 9.96 4.67 -11.55
CA GLY A 147 9.66 4.56 -12.97
C GLY A 147 9.66 3.13 -13.51
N ASP A 148 9.54 2.99 -14.83
CA ASP A 148 9.56 1.67 -15.48
C ASP A 148 10.93 0.99 -15.41
N HIS A 149 12.02 1.76 -15.33
CA HIS A 149 13.36 1.19 -15.12
C HIS A 149 13.42 0.46 -13.77
N GLY A 150 13.11 1.14 -12.67
CA GLY A 150 13.13 0.52 -11.35
C GLY A 150 12.11 -0.62 -11.24
N ALA A 151 10.96 -0.54 -11.94
CA ALA A 151 10.00 -1.64 -12.01
C ALA A 151 10.57 -2.90 -12.67
N ARG A 152 11.40 -2.75 -13.72
CA ARG A 152 12.12 -3.88 -14.35
C ARG A 152 13.19 -4.46 -13.44
N ALA A 153 13.90 -3.63 -12.67
CA ALA A 153 14.85 -4.10 -11.66
C ALA A 153 14.15 -4.91 -10.56
N LEU A 154 13.01 -4.41 -10.06
CA LEU A 154 12.14 -5.13 -9.13
C LEU A 154 11.67 -6.46 -9.72
N ALA A 155 11.18 -6.47 -10.97
CA ALA A 155 10.81 -7.69 -11.66
C ALA A 155 12.00 -8.67 -11.78
N ALA A 156 13.20 -8.19 -12.05
CA ALA A 156 14.38 -9.04 -12.12
C ALA A 156 14.71 -9.72 -10.78
N MET A 157 14.72 -8.96 -9.69
CA MET A 157 14.91 -9.48 -8.34
C MET A 157 13.82 -10.47 -7.96
N LEU A 158 12.56 -10.16 -8.28
CA LEU A 158 11.40 -10.99 -7.92
C LEU A 158 11.35 -12.34 -8.65
N ARG A 159 12.18 -12.58 -9.67
CA ARG A 159 12.32 -13.92 -10.26
C ARG A 159 13.01 -14.90 -9.31
N ASN A 160 13.94 -14.41 -8.48
CA ASN A 160 14.80 -15.25 -7.64
C ASN A 160 14.44 -15.15 -6.15
N ASN A 161 14.14 -13.95 -5.67
CA ASN A 161 13.67 -13.75 -4.32
C ASN A 161 12.34 -14.52 -4.15
N THR A 162 12.10 -15.19 -3.04
CA THR A 162 10.81 -15.89 -2.76
C THR A 162 10.16 -15.45 -1.45
N THR A 163 10.82 -14.55 -0.74
CA THR A 163 10.46 -14.11 0.62
C THR A 163 9.59 -12.86 0.62
N LEU A 164 9.76 -11.97 -0.36
CA LEU A 164 8.94 -10.76 -0.46
C LEU A 164 7.46 -11.11 -0.71
N ARG A 165 6.58 -10.64 0.18
CA ARG A 165 5.12 -10.78 0.11
C ARG A 165 4.38 -9.45 -0.02
N THR A 166 5.06 -8.34 0.28
CA THR A 166 4.51 -6.98 0.21
C THR A 166 5.35 -6.08 -0.67
N LEU A 167 4.70 -5.41 -1.60
CA LEU A 167 5.35 -4.41 -2.42
C LEU A 167 4.45 -3.18 -2.59
N ASP A 168 4.94 -2.02 -2.15
CA ASP A 168 4.26 -0.74 -2.36
C ASP A 168 5.00 0.11 -3.41
N LEU A 169 4.31 0.36 -4.53
CA LEU A 169 4.70 1.19 -5.65
C LEU A 169 3.67 2.30 -5.91
N VAL A 170 3.04 2.83 -4.86
CA VAL A 170 2.09 3.94 -4.97
C VAL A 170 2.80 5.20 -5.44
N ASN A 171 2.29 5.82 -6.52
CA ASN A 171 2.79 7.05 -7.12
C ASN A 171 4.30 7.03 -7.32
N THR A 172 4.79 6.07 -8.10
CA THR A 172 6.22 5.89 -8.38
C THR A 172 6.62 6.20 -9.82
N GLY A 173 5.67 6.72 -10.62
CA GLY A 173 5.88 6.98 -12.04
C GLY A 173 5.87 5.70 -12.88
N LEU A 174 5.38 4.59 -12.32
CA LEU A 174 5.16 3.33 -13.03
C LEU A 174 4.10 3.53 -14.12
N THR A 175 4.38 3.07 -15.34
CA THR A 175 3.39 3.03 -16.42
C THR A 175 2.89 1.60 -16.66
N THR A 176 2.01 1.42 -17.64
CA THR A 176 1.57 0.10 -18.10
C THR A 176 2.75 -0.79 -18.53
N ASP A 177 3.85 -0.21 -19.02
CA ASP A 177 5.03 -0.98 -19.45
C ASP A 177 5.82 -1.54 -18.27
N GLY A 178 6.03 -0.76 -17.21
CA GLY A 178 6.63 -1.28 -15.98
C GLY A 178 5.72 -2.29 -15.28
N LEU A 179 4.40 -2.06 -15.28
CA LEU A 179 3.43 -3.01 -14.76
C LEU A 179 3.47 -4.34 -15.53
N ARG A 180 3.62 -4.30 -16.85
CA ARG A 180 3.74 -5.51 -17.68
C ARG A 180 4.95 -6.34 -17.28
N ALA A 181 6.11 -5.72 -17.10
CA ALA A 181 7.33 -6.43 -16.67
C ALA A 181 7.17 -7.09 -15.30
N LEU A 182 6.51 -6.39 -14.35
CA LEU A 182 6.18 -6.97 -13.04
C LEU A 182 5.20 -8.14 -13.19
N CYS A 183 4.15 -7.99 -13.99
CA CYS A 183 3.14 -9.01 -14.22
C CYS A 183 3.75 -10.28 -14.80
N GLU A 184 4.55 -10.18 -15.87
CA GLU A 184 5.22 -11.33 -16.51
C GLU A 184 6.09 -12.12 -15.53
N THR A 185 6.74 -11.44 -14.59
CA THR A 185 7.52 -12.12 -13.55
C THR A 185 6.61 -12.77 -12.51
N LEU A 186 5.65 -12.02 -11.98
CA LEU A 186 4.84 -12.44 -10.84
C LEU A 186 3.93 -13.62 -11.19
N THR A 187 3.44 -13.73 -12.43
CA THR A 187 2.62 -14.87 -12.88
C THR A 187 3.39 -16.19 -12.95
N ASN A 188 4.72 -16.13 -13.04
CA ASN A 188 5.60 -17.31 -13.11
C ASN A 188 6.34 -17.58 -11.79
N ARG A 189 6.12 -16.75 -10.75
CA ARG A 189 6.82 -16.85 -9.47
C ARG A 189 6.17 -17.94 -8.60
N PRO A 190 6.95 -18.84 -7.97
CA PRO A 190 6.40 -19.93 -7.15
C PRO A 190 5.74 -19.44 -5.86
N SER A 191 6.19 -18.30 -5.35
CA SER A 191 5.73 -17.68 -4.11
C SER A 191 5.06 -16.35 -4.43
N PRO A 192 3.74 -16.19 -4.22
CA PRO A 192 3.05 -14.96 -4.59
C PRO A 192 3.53 -13.76 -3.78
N VAL A 193 3.61 -12.61 -4.43
CA VAL A 193 3.49 -11.31 -3.74
C VAL A 193 2.00 -11.17 -3.42
N GLU A 194 1.65 -11.18 -2.15
CA GLU A 194 0.24 -11.25 -1.72
C GLU A 194 -0.41 -9.88 -1.67
N ARG A 195 0.38 -8.85 -1.36
CA ARG A 195 -0.09 -7.47 -1.08
C ARG A 195 0.65 -6.48 -1.97
N LEU A 196 -0.07 -5.92 -2.93
CA LEU A 196 0.49 -5.05 -3.96
C LEU A 196 -0.25 -3.70 -4.00
N PHE A 197 0.50 -2.62 -3.84
CA PHE A 197 -0.02 -1.26 -3.86
C PHE A 197 0.48 -0.53 -5.10
N LEU A 198 -0.44 -0.10 -5.96
CA LEU A 198 -0.20 0.49 -7.29
C LEU A 198 -0.98 1.79 -7.51
N GLY A 199 -1.53 2.37 -6.44
CA GLY A 199 -2.31 3.60 -6.52
C GLY A 199 -1.52 4.80 -7.04
N GLY A 200 -2.19 5.77 -7.67
CA GLY A 200 -1.56 7.05 -8.04
C GLY A 200 -0.52 6.99 -9.16
N ASN A 201 -0.57 5.97 -10.01
CA ASN A 201 0.36 5.81 -11.14
C ASN A 201 -0.27 6.23 -12.49
N GLY A 202 -1.58 6.47 -12.51
CA GLY A 202 -2.30 6.90 -13.70
C GLY A 202 -2.66 5.74 -14.64
N LEU A 203 -2.73 4.52 -14.12
CA LEU A 203 -3.09 3.32 -14.88
C LEU A 203 -4.52 3.47 -15.43
N THR A 204 -4.73 3.16 -16.70
CA THR A 204 -6.05 3.25 -17.34
C THR A 204 -6.66 1.87 -17.56
N ALA A 205 -7.84 1.80 -18.20
CA ALA A 205 -8.49 0.52 -18.51
C ALA A 205 -7.59 -0.44 -19.31
N ASP A 206 -6.64 0.08 -20.11
CA ASP A 206 -5.64 -0.71 -20.84
C ASP A 206 -4.76 -1.61 -19.97
N ALA A 207 -4.53 -1.22 -18.71
CA ALA A 207 -3.76 -1.97 -17.74
C ALA A 207 -4.58 -3.05 -17.02
N ALA A 208 -5.92 -3.01 -17.10
CA ALA A 208 -6.81 -3.89 -16.35
C ALA A 208 -6.60 -5.39 -16.63
N PRO A 209 -6.32 -5.85 -17.87
CA PRO A 209 -6.00 -7.26 -18.11
C PRO A 209 -4.75 -7.74 -17.35
N LEU A 210 -3.71 -6.90 -17.24
CA LEU A 210 -2.51 -7.22 -16.45
C LEU A 210 -2.85 -7.30 -14.96
N LEU A 211 -3.62 -6.34 -14.46
CA LEU A 211 -4.07 -6.33 -13.06
C LEU A 211 -4.96 -7.54 -12.72
N ALA A 212 -5.80 -7.99 -13.65
CA ALA A 212 -6.59 -9.21 -13.52
C ALA A 212 -5.72 -10.48 -13.51
N ALA A 213 -4.68 -10.53 -14.34
CA ALA A 213 -3.71 -11.64 -14.33
C ALA A 213 -2.96 -11.72 -12.99
N LEU A 214 -2.63 -10.58 -12.37
CA LEU A 214 -2.03 -10.56 -11.02
C LEU A 214 -2.91 -11.26 -9.97
N ILE A 215 -4.24 -11.11 -10.08
CA ILE A 215 -5.19 -11.78 -9.18
C ILE A 215 -5.32 -13.26 -9.54
N ARG A 216 -5.56 -13.61 -10.81
CA ARG A 216 -5.87 -15.01 -11.19
C ARG A 216 -4.65 -15.92 -11.19
N GLU A 217 -3.54 -15.42 -11.70
CA GLU A 217 -2.36 -16.22 -12.05
C GLU A 217 -1.23 -15.99 -11.05
N ALA A 218 -0.92 -14.74 -10.71
CA ALA A 218 0.20 -14.42 -9.81
C ALA A 218 -0.08 -14.60 -8.32
N GLY A 219 -1.33 -14.90 -7.95
CA GLY A 219 -1.69 -15.17 -6.55
C GLY A 219 -1.91 -13.93 -5.67
N VAL A 220 -1.89 -12.69 -6.20
CA VAL A 220 -2.13 -11.46 -5.43
C VAL A 220 -3.53 -11.52 -4.78
N ARG A 221 -3.60 -11.26 -3.47
CA ARG A 221 -4.86 -11.29 -2.70
C ARG A 221 -5.28 -9.93 -2.16
N GLU A 222 -4.36 -8.97 -2.05
CA GLU A 222 -4.71 -7.58 -1.78
C GLU A 222 -4.10 -6.69 -2.84
N LEU A 223 -4.96 -6.10 -3.65
CA LEU A 223 -4.60 -5.23 -4.75
C LEU A 223 -5.20 -3.84 -4.53
N TYR A 224 -4.33 -2.88 -4.23
CA TYR A 224 -4.72 -1.50 -3.93
C TYR A 224 -4.33 -0.59 -5.09
N LEU A 225 -5.33 -0.06 -5.79
CA LEU A 225 -5.23 0.76 -6.99
C LEU A 225 -5.90 2.15 -6.84
N PRO A 226 -5.92 2.80 -5.67
CA PRO A 226 -6.62 4.08 -5.54
C PRO A 226 -5.96 5.17 -6.38
N ALA A 227 -6.73 6.16 -6.82
CA ALA A 227 -6.25 7.30 -7.60
C ALA A 227 -5.59 6.89 -8.93
N ASN A 228 -6.26 6.04 -9.72
CA ASN A 228 -5.89 5.71 -11.11
C ASN A 228 -7.07 6.09 -12.04
N HIS A 229 -7.09 5.62 -13.29
CA HIS A 229 -8.10 5.97 -14.30
C HIS A 229 -8.72 4.72 -14.94
N LEU A 230 -9.01 3.69 -14.13
CA LEU A 230 -9.49 2.39 -14.64
C LEU A 230 -10.90 2.47 -15.26
N GLY A 231 -11.75 3.37 -14.76
CA GLY A 231 -13.15 3.49 -15.21
C GLY A 231 -13.99 2.25 -14.97
N ASP A 232 -15.20 2.25 -15.54
CA ASP A 232 -16.13 1.12 -15.45
C ASP A 232 -15.61 -0.13 -16.15
N GLU A 233 -14.92 0.03 -17.29
CA GLU A 233 -14.31 -1.08 -18.04
C GLU A 233 -13.25 -1.81 -17.21
N GLY A 234 -12.30 -1.06 -16.63
CA GLY A 234 -11.27 -1.65 -15.80
C GLY A 234 -11.84 -2.29 -14.53
N ALA A 235 -12.88 -1.70 -13.93
CA ALA A 235 -13.59 -2.29 -12.80
C ALA A 235 -14.25 -3.63 -13.18
N ALA A 236 -14.88 -3.72 -14.35
CA ALA A 236 -15.50 -4.96 -14.83
C ALA A 236 -14.47 -6.07 -15.09
N ILE A 237 -13.32 -5.74 -15.67
CA ILE A 237 -12.22 -6.70 -15.90
C ILE A 237 -11.67 -7.23 -14.57
N LEU A 238 -11.50 -6.36 -13.57
CA LEU A 238 -11.07 -6.77 -12.23
C LEU A 238 -12.13 -7.60 -11.49
N ALA A 239 -13.41 -7.25 -11.65
CA ALA A 239 -14.51 -8.04 -11.09
C ALA A 239 -14.49 -9.47 -11.62
N ALA A 240 -14.32 -9.65 -12.93
CA ALA A 240 -14.22 -10.96 -13.57
C ALA A 240 -12.98 -11.78 -13.14
N ALA A 241 -11.99 -11.15 -12.52
CA ALA A 241 -10.82 -11.82 -11.97
C ALA A 241 -11.03 -12.35 -10.53
N ALA A 242 -12.10 -11.93 -9.85
CA ALA A 242 -12.41 -12.36 -8.50
C ALA A 242 -12.87 -13.83 -8.49
N ASP A 243 -12.29 -14.62 -7.58
CA ASP A 243 -12.56 -16.05 -7.44
C ASP A 243 -13.16 -16.33 -6.05
N PRO A 244 -14.40 -16.86 -5.97
CA PRO A 244 -15.01 -17.25 -4.69
C PRO A 244 -14.19 -18.24 -3.87
N ALA A 245 -13.38 -19.09 -4.50
CA ALA A 245 -12.52 -20.05 -3.80
C ALA A 245 -11.32 -19.36 -3.13
N ARG A 246 -10.95 -18.16 -3.60
CA ARG A 246 -9.79 -17.39 -3.11
C ARG A 246 -10.10 -15.88 -3.11
N PRO A 247 -10.97 -15.41 -2.20
CA PRO A 247 -11.44 -14.03 -2.21
C PRO A 247 -10.32 -12.99 -2.20
N VAL A 248 -10.56 -11.88 -2.91
CA VAL A 248 -9.60 -10.78 -3.07
C VAL A 248 -10.05 -9.52 -2.33
N ARG A 249 -9.08 -8.72 -1.90
CA ARG A 249 -9.27 -7.39 -1.31
C ARG A 249 -8.88 -6.34 -2.36
N LEU A 250 -9.85 -5.53 -2.79
CA LEU A 250 -9.70 -4.56 -3.87
C LEU A 250 -9.86 -3.13 -3.36
N GLY A 251 -8.81 -2.34 -3.53
CA GLY A 251 -8.84 -0.89 -3.32
C GLY A 251 -8.97 -0.15 -4.64
N LEU A 252 -10.14 0.39 -4.95
CA LEU A 252 -10.48 1.02 -6.23
C LEU A 252 -10.93 2.49 -6.07
N GLY A 253 -10.66 3.11 -4.93
CA GLY A 253 -11.04 4.49 -4.66
C GLY A 253 -10.50 5.50 -5.68
N GLY A 254 -11.33 6.38 -6.22
CA GLY A 254 -10.90 7.42 -7.17
C GLY A 254 -10.33 6.85 -8.48
N ASN A 255 -11.16 6.10 -9.22
CA ASN A 255 -10.84 5.49 -10.50
C ASN A 255 -11.80 5.89 -11.64
N GLY A 256 -12.73 6.81 -11.39
CA GLY A 256 -13.77 7.16 -12.36
C GLY A 256 -14.81 6.05 -12.55
N ILE A 257 -15.03 5.22 -11.51
CA ILE A 257 -16.00 4.14 -11.54
C ILE A 257 -17.40 4.71 -11.29
N GLY A 258 -18.31 4.50 -12.24
CA GLY A 258 -19.71 4.83 -12.20
C GLY A 258 -20.60 3.64 -11.81
N PRO A 259 -21.93 3.76 -12.02
CA PRO A 259 -22.89 2.71 -11.69
C PRO A 259 -22.63 1.38 -12.42
N THR A 260 -22.15 1.43 -13.67
CA THR A 260 -21.90 0.23 -14.49
C THR A 260 -20.76 -0.62 -13.93
N GLY A 261 -19.63 0.00 -13.58
CA GLY A 261 -18.52 -0.71 -12.95
C GLY A 261 -18.87 -1.19 -11.54
N ALA A 262 -19.65 -0.41 -10.79
CA ALA A 262 -20.16 -0.85 -9.49
C ALA A 262 -21.09 -2.08 -9.60
N ARG A 263 -21.91 -2.16 -10.65
CA ARG A 263 -22.72 -3.34 -10.96
C ARG A 263 -21.85 -4.56 -11.25
N ALA A 264 -20.84 -4.43 -12.11
CA ALA A 264 -19.94 -5.54 -12.41
C ALA A 264 -19.23 -6.06 -11.15
N LEU A 265 -18.75 -5.16 -10.29
CA LEU A 265 -18.16 -5.53 -8.99
C LEU A 265 -19.17 -6.22 -8.06
N ALA A 266 -20.43 -5.78 -8.07
CA ALA A 266 -21.49 -6.43 -7.29
C ALA A 266 -21.81 -7.84 -7.82
N ASP A 267 -21.82 -8.04 -9.13
CA ASP A 267 -22.08 -9.34 -9.74
C ASP A 267 -20.98 -10.38 -9.39
N SER A 268 -19.77 -9.91 -9.08
CA SER A 268 -18.65 -10.74 -8.64
C SER A 268 -18.36 -10.67 -7.12
N LEU A 269 -19.27 -10.13 -6.32
CA LEU A 269 -19.04 -9.87 -4.88
C LEU A 269 -18.76 -11.15 -4.07
N GLY A 270 -19.19 -12.32 -4.58
CA GLY A 270 -18.88 -13.63 -3.99
C GLY A 270 -17.38 -13.96 -3.95
N GLY A 271 -16.55 -13.32 -4.79
CA GLY A 271 -15.09 -13.45 -4.79
C GLY A 271 -14.36 -12.28 -4.14
N ILE A 272 -15.06 -11.35 -3.47
CA ILE A 272 -14.47 -10.12 -2.94
C ILE A 272 -14.68 -10.04 -1.43
N GLU A 273 -13.58 -10.03 -0.67
CA GLU A 273 -13.58 -9.93 0.79
C GLU A 273 -13.58 -8.47 1.27
N ALA A 274 -12.96 -7.57 0.51
CA ALA A 274 -12.95 -6.15 0.80
C ALA A 274 -13.04 -5.33 -0.48
N LEU A 275 -13.93 -4.34 -0.50
CA LEU A 275 -14.13 -3.44 -1.62
C LEU A 275 -14.08 -1.99 -1.13
N ASP A 276 -13.08 -1.25 -1.58
CA ASP A 276 -12.97 0.19 -1.33
C ASP A 276 -13.20 0.97 -2.61
N LEU A 277 -14.33 1.68 -2.70
CA LEU A 277 -14.67 2.59 -3.78
C LEU A 277 -14.60 4.05 -3.35
N GLY A 278 -14.24 4.31 -2.09
CA GLY A 278 -14.29 5.64 -1.50
C GLY A 278 -13.20 6.56 -2.02
N ARG A 279 -13.38 7.86 -1.80
CA ARG A 279 -12.39 8.86 -2.20
C ARG A 279 -11.07 8.72 -1.42
N PRO A 280 -9.94 8.50 -2.10
CA PRO A 280 -8.63 8.54 -1.46
C PRO A 280 -8.18 9.99 -1.22
N LEU A 281 -7.30 10.20 -0.23
CA LEU A 281 -6.75 11.53 0.06
C LEU A 281 -5.93 12.11 -1.10
N SER A 282 -5.32 11.24 -1.91
CA SER A 282 -4.47 11.61 -3.04
C SER A 282 -5.23 12.05 -4.30
N GLU A 283 -6.56 11.86 -4.35
CA GLU A 283 -7.39 12.09 -5.54
C GLU A 283 -7.14 13.48 -6.16
N ARG A 284 -7.25 14.54 -5.35
CA ARG A 284 -7.06 15.92 -5.82
C ARG A 284 -5.62 16.22 -6.25
N SER A 285 -4.63 15.79 -5.46
CA SER A 285 -3.22 16.08 -5.75
C SER A 285 -2.70 15.37 -6.99
N LEU A 286 -3.32 14.25 -7.37
CA LEU A 286 -2.94 13.45 -8.52
C LEU A 286 -3.88 13.62 -9.72
N GLY A 287 -4.94 14.45 -9.59
CA GLY A 287 -5.92 14.63 -10.66
C GLY A 287 -6.73 13.37 -10.98
N ALA A 288 -6.87 12.46 -10.03
CA ALA A 288 -7.60 11.22 -10.25
C ALA A 288 -9.12 11.48 -10.28
N PRO A 289 -9.88 10.79 -11.16
CA PRO A 289 -11.32 10.93 -11.27
C PRO A 289 -12.03 10.32 -10.06
N ALA A 290 -13.01 11.03 -9.53
CA ALA A 290 -13.85 10.52 -8.46
C ALA A 290 -14.68 9.31 -8.92
N ASN A 291 -14.91 8.35 -8.03
CA ASN A 291 -15.92 7.33 -8.27
C ASN A 291 -17.31 7.94 -8.04
N THR A 292 -18.23 7.76 -8.97
CA THR A 292 -19.61 8.30 -8.92
C THR A 292 -20.61 7.16 -9.08
N THR A 293 -20.47 6.11 -8.26
CA THR A 293 -21.32 4.91 -8.32
C THR A 293 -22.77 5.18 -7.91
N GLY A 294 -23.00 6.21 -7.09
CA GLY A 294 -24.32 6.71 -6.72
C GLY A 294 -25.19 5.71 -5.98
N ASP A 295 -26.49 6.04 -5.90
CA ASP A 295 -27.47 5.12 -5.33
C ASP A 295 -27.62 3.85 -6.18
N GLU A 296 -27.51 3.93 -7.51
CA GLU A 296 -27.63 2.76 -8.40
C GLU A 296 -26.57 1.69 -8.10
N GLY A 297 -25.30 2.08 -7.95
CA GLY A 297 -24.24 1.16 -7.53
C GLY A 297 -24.49 0.61 -6.13
N ALA A 298 -25.04 1.41 -5.21
CA ALA A 298 -25.42 0.92 -3.89
C ALA A 298 -26.58 -0.09 -3.93
N HIS A 299 -27.55 0.07 -4.81
CA HIS A 299 -28.61 -0.94 -5.03
C HIS A 299 -28.03 -2.23 -5.60
N ALA A 300 -27.04 -2.15 -6.49
CA ALA A 300 -26.34 -3.31 -7.02
C ALA A 300 -25.64 -4.10 -5.92
N LEU A 301 -24.81 -3.40 -5.13
CA LEU A 301 -24.10 -3.98 -4.00
C LEU A 301 -25.06 -4.54 -2.95
N ALA A 302 -26.17 -3.85 -2.67
CA ALA A 302 -27.19 -4.33 -1.75
C ALA A 302 -27.81 -5.66 -2.21
N ALA A 303 -28.10 -5.81 -3.51
CA ALA A 303 -28.66 -7.04 -4.05
C ALA A 303 -27.70 -8.24 -3.93
N ALA A 304 -26.40 -8.01 -4.06
CA ALA A 304 -25.36 -9.03 -3.99
C ALA A 304 -24.82 -9.30 -2.57
N LEU A 305 -25.13 -8.44 -1.60
CA LEU A 305 -24.59 -8.52 -0.25
C LEU A 305 -24.97 -9.81 0.50
N PRO A 306 -26.23 -10.31 0.44
CA PRO A 306 -26.60 -11.55 1.09
C PRO A 306 -25.78 -12.73 0.57
N GLY A 307 -25.10 -13.46 1.46
CA GLY A 307 -24.26 -14.60 1.11
C GLY A 307 -22.85 -14.24 0.59
N SER A 308 -22.50 -12.95 0.45
CA SER A 308 -21.15 -12.54 0.09
C SER A 308 -20.15 -12.74 1.25
N PRO A 309 -18.85 -12.99 0.97
CA PRO A 309 -17.79 -13.02 1.97
C PRO A 309 -17.32 -11.60 2.39
N LEU A 310 -18.01 -10.54 1.93
CA LEU A 310 -17.55 -9.17 2.09
C LEU A 310 -17.46 -8.79 3.58
N ARG A 311 -16.26 -8.44 4.02
CA ARG A 311 -15.96 -7.95 5.37
C ARG A 311 -15.84 -6.44 5.43
N ARG A 312 -15.43 -5.79 4.33
CA ARG A 312 -15.22 -4.34 4.29
C ARG A 312 -15.78 -3.73 3.02
N LEU A 313 -16.60 -2.69 3.20
CA LEU A 313 -17.15 -1.89 2.11
C LEU A 313 -16.93 -0.40 2.37
N GLU A 314 -16.23 0.31 1.50
CA GLU A 314 -16.00 1.76 1.63
C GLU A 314 -16.66 2.50 0.46
N LEU A 315 -17.58 3.42 0.78
CA LEU A 315 -18.42 4.17 -0.15
C LEU A 315 -18.41 5.69 0.14
N CYS A 316 -17.45 6.18 0.92
CA CYS A 316 -17.31 7.60 1.18
C CYS A 316 -17.08 8.38 -0.13
N HIS A 317 -17.91 9.40 -0.34
CA HIS A 317 -17.82 10.31 -1.50
C HIS A 317 -18.05 9.63 -2.87
N THR A 318 -18.87 8.58 -2.95
CA THR A 318 -19.24 7.93 -4.22
C THR A 318 -20.51 8.46 -4.88
N GLY A 319 -21.09 9.55 -4.36
CA GLY A 319 -22.43 10.02 -4.75
C GLY A 319 -23.58 9.30 -4.05
N LEU A 320 -23.29 8.40 -3.10
CA LEU A 320 -24.29 7.72 -2.27
C LEU A 320 -25.15 8.69 -1.47
N THR A 321 -26.48 8.58 -1.59
CA THR A 321 -27.45 9.37 -0.83
C THR A 321 -28.05 8.57 0.33
N GLY A 322 -28.90 9.23 1.13
CA GLY A 322 -29.63 8.59 2.21
C GLY A 322 -30.58 7.46 1.75
N ARG A 323 -31.03 7.48 0.49
CA ARG A 323 -31.88 6.42 -0.08
C ARG A 323 -31.06 5.16 -0.34
N GLY A 324 -29.98 5.25 -1.11
CA GLY A 324 -29.09 4.11 -1.36
C GLY A 324 -28.51 3.54 -0.07
N ALA A 325 -28.13 4.38 0.90
CA ALA A 325 -27.62 3.92 2.19
C ALA A 325 -28.67 3.13 3.00
N LYS A 326 -29.96 3.49 2.91
CA LYS A 326 -31.05 2.72 3.55
C LYS A 326 -31.29 1.39 2.83
N THR A 327 -31.26 1.37 1.49
CA THR A 327 -31.35 0.12 0.72
C THR A 327 -30.22 -0.83 1.12
N LEU A 328 -28.98 -0.34 1.14
CA LEU A 328 -27.82 -1.13 1.56
C LEU A 328 -27.97 -1.66 2.99
N LEU A 329 -28.39 -0.81 3.93
CA LEU A 329 -28.62 -1.21 5.33
C LEU A 329 -29.67 -2.33 5.45
N ALA A 330 -30.76 -2.23 4.68
CA ALA A 330 -31.84 -3.22 4.69
C ALA A 330 -31.38 -4.58 4.17
N ALA A 331 -30.42 -4.60 3.23
CA ALA A 331 -29.86 -5.84 2.67
C ALA A 331 -28.78 -6.49 3.54
N VAL A 332 -28.28 -5.82 4.59
CA VAL A 332 -27.31 -6.44 5.52
C VAL A 332 -27.98 -7.59 6.26
N PRO A 333 -27.49 -8.84 6.12
CA PRO A 333 -28.07 -9.98 6.83
C PRO A 333 -27.68 -9.97 8.31
N ASP A 334 -28.48 -10.60 9.18
CA ASP A 334 -28.21 -10.60 10.63
C ASP A 334 -26.89 -11.31 10.99
N ASN A 335 -26.49 -12.33 10.24
CA ASN A 335 -25.22 -13.05 10.41
C ASN A 335 -24.09 -12.55 9.50
N THR A 336 -24.14 -11.29 9.06
CA THR A 336 -23.18 -10.71 8.12
C THR A 336 -21.70 -10.90 8.57
N PRO A 337 -20.78 -11.17 7.63
CA PRO A 337 -19.33 -11.10 7.91
C PRO A 337 -18.81 -9.65 7.91
N LEU A 338 -19.63 -8.65 7.56
CA LEU A 338 -19.20 -7.25 7.49
C LEU A 338 -18.71 -6.74 8.85
N GLU A 339 -17.54 -6.11 8.79
CA GLU A 339 -16.85 -5.48 9.91
C GLU A 339 -16.80 -3.96 9.76
N TYR A 340 -16.86 -3.48 8.51
CA TYR A 340 -16.76 -2.05 8.21
C TYR A 340 -17.63 -1.67 7.03
N VAL A 341 -18.41 -0.59 7.20
CA VAL A 341 -19.10 0.12 6.12
C VAL A 341 -18.78 1.60 6.22
N GLY A 342 -17.99 2.10 5.28
CA GLY A 342 -17.59 3.50 5.16
C GLY A 342 -18.66 4.31 4.45
N LEU A 343 -19.18 5.33 5.12
CA LEU A 343 -20.30 6.15 4.66
C LEU A 343 -19.96 7.64 4.73
N GLY A 344 -20.15 8.34 3.61
CA GLY A 344 -19.78 9.74 3.45
C GLY A 344 -20.43 10.69 4.47
N PRO A 345 -19.85 11.89 4.70
CA PRO A 345 -20.28 12.81 5.76
C PRO A 345 -21.72 13.32 5.61
N GLY A 346 -22.27 13.37 4.38
CA GLY A 346 -23.64 13.84 4.10
C GLY A 346 -24.78 12.93 4.56
N LEU A 347 -24.48 11.75 5.13
CA LEU A 347 -25.49 10.78 5.56
C LEU A 347 -25.92 10.97 7.03
N PRO A 348 -27.22 10.80 7.36
CA PRO A 348 -27.70 10.97 8.73
C PRO A 348 -26.98 10.07 9.74
N ARG A 349 -26.58 10.62 10.88
CA ARG A 349 -25.90 9.87 11.97
C ARG A 349 -26.66 8.62 12.41
N LYS A 350 -28.01 8.67 12.40
CA LYS A 350 -28.87 7.52 12.72
C LYS A 350 -28.63 6.33 11.79
N VAL A 351 -28.46 6.57 10.48
CA VAL A 351 -28.18 5.51 9.50
C VAL A 351 -26.82 4.89 9.78
N LYS A 352 -25.78 5.72 9.98
CA LYS A 352 -24.43 5.25 10.32
C LYS A 352 -24.42 4.38 11.58
N ARG A 353 -25.09 4.83 12.65
CA ARG A 353 -25.22 4.07 13.91
C ARG A 353 -25.98 2.74 13.72
N SER A 354 -26.96 2.69 12.82
CA SER A 354 -27.66 1.44 12.51
C SER A 354 -26.75 0.41 11.83
N PHE A 355 -25.86 0.84 10.92
CA PHE A 355 -24.82 -0.04 10.41
C PHE A 355 -23.95 -0.57 11.53
N THR A 356 -23.33 0.31 12.34
CA THR A 356 -22.39 -0.08 13.39
C THR A 356 -22.94 -1.15 14.34
N ARG A 357 -24.25 -1.15 14.62
CA ARG A 357 -24.89 -2.17 15.49
C ARG A 357 -25.00 -3.56 14.85
N ARG A 358 -24.92 -3.66 13.52
CA ARG A 358 -25.00 -4.93 12.76
C ARG A 358 -23.62 -5.48 12.38
N LEU A 359 -22.56 -4.67 12.47
CA LEU A 359 -21.22 -5.07 12.05
C LEU A 359 -20.52 -5.91 13.12
N ARG A 360 -19.69 -6.84 12.66
CA ARG A 360 -18.75 -7.57 13.52
C ARG A 360 -17.61 -6.67 13.97
N PRO A 361 -16.92 -7.01 15.07
CA PRO A 361 -15.67 -6.35 15.44
C PRO A 361 -14.65 -6.41 14.30
N VAL A 362 -13.98 -5.28 14.05
CA VAL A 362 -12.96 -5.19 13.00
C VAL A 362 -11.78 -6.10 13.33
N GLY A 363 -11.40 -6.95 12.37
CA GLY A 363 -10.21 -7.78 12.46
C GLY A 363 -8.93 -6.93 12.53
N ARG A 364 -7.84 -7.53 13.03
CA ARG A 364 -6.54 -6.85 13.03
C ARG A 364 -6.02 -6.72 11.60
N ALA A 365 -5.42 -5.57 11.29
CA ALA A 365 -4.69 -5.40 10.04
C ALA A 365 -3.49 -6.36 9.97
N HIS A 366 -3.11 -6.76 8.76
CA HIS A 366 -1.95 -7.61 8.51
C HIS A 366 -0.69 -7.04 9.20
N PRO A 367 0.19 -7.87 9.78
CA PRO A 367 1.42 -7.42 10.45
C PRO A 367 2.24 -6.41 9.62
N ASP A 368 2.49 -6.68 8.35
CA ASP A 368 3.23 -5.79 7.44
C ASP A 368 2.59 -4.40 7.28
N LEU A 369 1.25 -4.31 7.33
CA LEU A 369 0.54 -3.03 7.32
C LEU A 369 0.70 -2.27 8.65
N ARG A 370 0.72 -3.00 9.77
CA ARG A 370 0.94 -2.42 11.10
C ARG A 370 2.39 -1.96 11.29
N ALA A 371 3.34 -2.70 10.71
CA ALA A 371 4.77 -2.45 10.81
C ALA A 371 5.15 -1.05 10.28
N ILE A 372 4.39 -0.48 9.34
CA ILE A 372 4.67 0.83 8.77
C ILE A 372 3.91 2.00 9.43
N GLY A 373 3.19 1.74 10.52
CA GLY A 373 2.45 2.78 11.25
C GLY A 373 3.40 3.71 12.01
N SER A 374 3.75 4.85 11.40
CA SER A 374 4.65 5.82 12.02
C SER A 374 4.01 6.58 13.18
N VAL A 375 4.81 6.95 14.18
CA VAL A 375 4.41 7.86 15.27
C VAL A 375 4.43 9.33 14.81
N TYR A 376 5.12 9.63 13.71
CA TYR A 376 5.27 10.98 13.16
C TYR A 376 4.18 11.26 12.10
N ARG A 377 3.20 12.10 12.47
CA ARG A 377 2.04 12.42 11.62
C ARG A 377 2.32 13.36 10.47
#